data_AF-B5WYM4-F1
#
_entry.id   AF-B5WYM4-F1
#
_cell.length_a   1.000
_cell.length_b   1.000
_cell.length_c   1.000
_cell.angle_alpha   90.00
_cell.angle_beta   90.00
_cell.angle_gamma   90.00
#
_symmetry.space_group_name_H-M   'P 1'
#
loop_
_entity.id
_entity.type
_entity.pdbx_description
1 polymer ?
#
loop_
_entity_poly.entity_id
_entity_poly.type
_entity_poly.pdbx_seq_one_letter_code
_entity_poly.pdbx_strand_id
1 'polypeptide(L)'
;MDANLDYPITFVKSNSQRDIHVFVPETFEWVFVEEIARNFSRQIQQQVKVYHEITNNKFRLCPMPDEATVDSSGYGLLLFTCDETMPKAPGTIVDNSASTDQEGKHIPRPPNSWILFRQAKSKELINEYPRATASELSTIISKMWREASPEERQFWYDRAKEQDRLHKEMYPGYKFTIRKSSQKERTHGS
;
A
#
# COMPACT_ATOMS: atom_id res chain seq x y z
N MET A 1 0.00 -21.48 28.18
CA MET A 1 -0.57 -22.13 26.97
C MET A 1 -0.57 -21.03 25.94
N ASP A 2 0.56 -20.86 25.26
CA ASP A 2 0.88 -19.61 24.58
C ASP A 2 1.57 -19.90 23.27
N ALA A 3 0.93 -19.50 22.17
CA ALA A 3 1.57 -18.75 21.10
C ALA A 3 0.47 -18.33 20.12
N ASN A 4 0.00 -17.09 20.23
CA ASN A 4 -0.47 -16.36 19.06
C ASN A 4 0.74 -16.28 18.12
N LEU A 5 0.86 -17.20 17.16
CA LEU A 5 1.81 -17.04 16.08
C LEU A 5 1.24 -16.03 15.09
N ASP A 6 1.50 -14.75 15.37
CA ASP A 6 1.60 -13.73 14.34
C ASP A 6 2.69 -14.18 13.37
N TYR A 7 2.31 -14.88 12.30
CA TYR A 7 3.22 -15.17 11.20
C TYR A 7 3.24 -13.92 10.30
N PRO A 8 4.32 -13.13 10.29
CA PRO A 8 4.39 -11.97 9.43
C PRO A 8 4.55 -12.40 7.97
N ILE A 9 4.06 -11.56 7.06
CA ILE A 9 4.47 -11.62 5.65
C ILE A 9 5.98 -11.36 5.61
N THR A 10 6.73 -12.22 4.93
CA THR A 10 8.20 -12.14 4.88
C THR A 10 8.68 -11.88 3.46
N PHE A 11 9.67 -10.99 3.33
CA PHE A 11 10.29 -10.62 2.06
C PHE A 11 11.70 -11.17 2.05
N VAL A 12 12.01 -12.04 1.08
CA VAL A 12 13.33 -12.67 0.97
C VAL A 12 13.95 -12.26 -0.36
N LYS A 13 15.12 -11.63 -0.31
CA LYS A 13 15.89 -11.32 -1.51
C LYS A 13 16.56 -12.59 -2.02
N SER A 14 16.27 -12.97 -3.26
CA SER A 14 16.91 -14.08 -3.94
C SER A 14 18.33 -13.69 -4.34
N ASN A 15 19.33 -14.39 -3.76
CA ASN A 15 20.75 -14.15 -4.06
C ASN A 15 21.14 -14.50 -5.49
N SER A 16 20.41 -15.43 -6.12
CA SER A 16 20.65 -15.90 -7.49
C SER A 16 19.94 -15.04 -8.54
N GLN A 17 18.78 -14.45 -8.21
CA GLN A 17 17.88 -13.82 -9.20
C GLN A 17 17.80 -12.29 -9.10
N ARG A 18 18.43 -11.67 -8.08
CA ARG A 18 18.28 -10.24 -7.75
C ARG A 18 16.84 -9.78 -7.47
N ASP A 19 15.92 -10.72 -7.32
CA ASP A 19 14.50 -10.48 -7.12
C ASP A 19 14.05 -10.69 -5.67
N ILE A 20 12.84 -10.22 -5.34
CA ILE A 20 12.25 -10.36 -4.00
C ILE A 20 11.14 -11.40 -4.06
N HIS A 21 11.24 -12.43 -3.22
CA HIS A 21 10.16 -13.39 -2.99
C HIS A 21 9.34 -12.92 -1.80
N VAL A 22 8.02 -12.94 -1.93
CA VAL A 22 7.09 -12.61 -0.84
C VAL A 22 6.44 -13.88 -0.35
N PHE A 23 6.53 -14.13 0.95
CA PHE A 23 5.91 -15.27 1.62
C PHE A 23 4.75 -14.79 2.47
N VAL A 24 3.55 -15.23 2.12
CA VAL A 24 2.31 -14.94 2.82
C VAL A 24 1.84 -16.21 3.53
N PRO A 25 1.60 -16.20 4.85
CA PRO A 25 1.10 -17.37 5.57
C PRO A 25 -0.27 -17.84 5.06
N GLU A 26 -0.53 -19.14 5.16
CA GLU A 26 -1.83 -19.74 4.80
C GLU A 26 -2.98 -19.28 5.72
N THR A 27 -2.67 -18.67 6.87
CA THR A 27 -3.67 -18.03 7.73
C THR A 27 -4.34 -16.82 7.10
N PHE A 28 -3.79 -16.28 6.01
CA PHE A 28 -4.42 -15.20 5.24
C PHE A 28 -5.39 -15.78 4.22
N GLU A 29 -6.59 -15.19 4.16
CA GLU A 29 -7.61 -15.52 3.16
C GLU A 29 -7.04 -15.43 1.74
N TRP A 30 -7.38 -16.42 0.91
CA TRP A 30 -6.89 -16.51 -0.48
C TRP A 30 -7.11 -15.24 -1.30
N VAL A 31 -8.24 -14.56 -1.10
CA VAL A 31 -8.57 -13.28 -1.77
C VAL A 31 -7.51 -12.21 -1.50
N PHE A 32 -6.93 -12.19 -0.30
CA PHE A 32 -5.87 -11.26 0.05
C PHE A 32 -4.54 -11.61 -0.61
N VAL A 33 -4.23 -12.90 -0.71
CA VAL A 33 -3.03 -13.41 -1.42
C VAL A 33 -3.08 -13.02 -2.90
N GLU A 34 -4.23 -13.16 -3.55
CA GLU A 34 -4.43 -12.72 -4.92
C GLU A 34 -4.21 -11.21 -5.09
N GLU A 35 -4.74 -10.40 -4.17
CA GLU A 35 -4.60 -8.95 -4.23
C GLU A 35 -3.15 -8.51 -4.03
N ILE A 36 -2.40 -9.18 -3.14
CA ILE A 36 -0.96 -8.96 -3.00
C ILE A 36 -0.24 -9.32 -4.30
N ALA A 37 -0.54 -10.47 -4.92
CA ALA A 37 0.11 -10.90 -6.15
C ALA A 37 -0.13 -9.90 -7.31
N ARG A 38 -1.37 -9.41 -7.47
CA ARG A 38 -1.72 -8.40 -8.47
C ARG A 38 -1.02 -7.08 -8.25
N ASN A 39 -1.01 -6.59 -7.01
CA ASN A 39 -0.32 -5.34 -6.68
C ASN A 39 1.20 -5.47 -6.81
N PHE A 40 1.74 -6.63 -6.46
CA PHE A 40 3.16 -6.89 -6.63
C PHE A 40 3.55 -6.91 -8.11
N SER A 41 2.81 -7.63 -8.97
CA SER A 41 3.02 -7.64 -10.42
C SER A 41 2.93 -6.24 -11.04
N ARG A 42 1.91 -5.46 -10.66
CA ARG A 42 1.79 -4.05 -11.10
C ARG A 42 2.98 -3.19 -10.70
N GLN A 43 3.48 -3.35 -9.47
CA GLN A 43 4.55 -2.50 -8.96
C GLN A 43 5.89 -2.76 -9.66
N ILE A 44 6.19 -4.03 -9.92
CA ILE A 44 7.47 -4.44 -10.52
C ILE A 44 7.43 -4.51 -12.05
N GLN A 45 6.24 -4.33 -12.65
CA GLN A 45 6.00 -4.44 -14.09
C GLN A 45 6.53 -5.77 -14.64
N GLN A 46 6.32 -6.87 -13.89
CA GLN A 46 6.69 -8.23 -14.27
C GLN A 46 5.61 -9.22 -13.85
N GLN A 47 5.57 -10.36 -14.50
CA GLN A 47 4.71 -11.48 -14.12
C GLN A 47 5.11 -12.02 -12.75
N VAL A 48 4.12 -12.35 -11.91
CA VAL A 48 4.31 -12.95 -10.59
C VAL A 48 3.61 -14.31 -10.54
N LYS A 49 4.35 -15.37 -10.18
CA LYS A 49 3.82 -16.71 -9.94
C LYS A 49 3.59 -16.95 -8.46
N VAL A 50 2.44 -17.52 -8.12
CA VAL A 50 2.04 -17.85 -6.75
C VAL A 50 2.09 -19.36 -6.55
N TYR A 51 2.95 -19.80 -5.64
CA TYR A 51 3.11 -21.21 -5.27
C TYR A 51 2.57 -21.46 -3.86
N HIS A 52 2.04 -22.65 -3.61
CA HIS A 52 1.70 -23.13 -2.29
C HIS A 52 2.77 -24.09 -1.76
N GLU A 53 3.44 -23.67 -0.70
CA GLU A 53 4.44 -24.45 0.00
C GLU A 53 3.78 -25.21 1.16
N ILE A 54 3.17 -26.37 0.82
CA ILE A 54 2.40 -27.21 1.76
C ILE A 54 3.22 -27.59 3.00
N THR A 55 4.54 -27.76 2.86
CA THR A 55 5.43 -28.11 3.97
C THR A 55 5.62 -26.98 4.98
N ASN A 56 5.41 -25.73 4.55
CA ASN A 56 5.67 -24.53 5.35
C ASN A 56 4.40 -23.69 5.59
N ASN A 57 3.22 -24.16 5.14
CA ASN A 57 1.91 -23.49 5.20
C ASN A 57 1.99 -22.02 4.76
N LYS A 58 2.62 -21.78 3.60
CA LYS A 58 2.87 -20.45 3.05
C LYS A 58 2.63 -20.39 1.56
N PHE A 59 2.10 -19.27 1.10
CA PHE A 59 2.09 -18.86 -0.29
C PHE A 59 3.36 -18.11 -0.63
N ARG A 60 4.04 -18.51 -1.71
CA ARG A 60 5.25 -17.87 -2.23
C ARG A 60 4.90 -17.13 -3.52
N LEU A 61 5.07 -15.82 -3.52
CA LEU A 61 4.92 -14.96 -4.68
C LEU A 61 6.31 -14.68 -5.24
N CYS A 62 6.56 -15.14 -6.45
CA CYS A 62 7.85 -15.04 -7.12
C CYS A 62 7.69 -14.22 -8.41
N PRO A 63 8.41 -13.10 -8.57
CA PRO A 63 8.48 -12.42 -9.85
C PRO A 63 9.29 -13.29 -10.83
N MET A 64 8.87 -13.33 -12.09
CA MET A 64 9.49 -14.13 -13.13
C MET A 64 9.65 -13.29 -14.39
N PRO A 65 10.88 -13.06 -14.87
CA PRO A 65 11.11 -12.45 -16.16
C PRO A 65 10.78 -13.43 -17.30
N ASP A 66 10.32 -12.89 -18.43
CA ASP A 66 9.72 -13.60 -19.59
C ASP A 66 10.62 -14.71 -20.19
N GLU A 67 11.93 -14.68 -19.95
CA GLU A 67 12.92 -15.56 -20.57
C GLU A 67 13.65 -16.51 -19.60
N ALA A 68 13.32 -16.49 -18.30
CA ALA A 68 14.03 -17.32 -17.34
C ALA A 68 13.45 -18.74 -17.22
N THR A 69 14.23 -19.74 -17.66
CA THR A 69 14.02 -21.15 -17.29
C THR A 69 14.39 -21.36 -15.83
N VAL A 70 13.53 -20.93 -14.90
CA VAL A 70 13.78 -21.09 -13.47
C VAL A 70 13.42 -22.51 -13.06
N ASP A 71 14.35 -23.17 -12.38
CA ASP A 71 14.09 -24.42 -11.67
C ASP A 71 13.13 -24.15 -10.49
N SER A 72 11.84 -24.33 -10.72
CA SER A 72 10.78 -24.16 -9.72
C SER A 72 10.46 -25.45 -8.97
N SER A 73 11.27 -26.51 -9.13
CA SER A 73 11.01 -27.84 -8.57
C SER A 73 10.90 -27.85 -7.03
N GLY A 74 11.52 -26.87 -6.36
CA GLY A 74 11.48 -26.71 -4.90
C GLY A 74 10.51 -25.65 -4.37
N TYR A 75 9.68 -24.99 -5.21
CA TYR A 75 8.85 -23.85 -4.79
C TYR A 75 7.45 -24.23 -4.29
N GLY A 76 7.09 -25.50 -4.38
CA GLY A 76 5.76 -26.00 -4.06
C GLY A 76 4.83 -26.05 -5.27
N LEU A 77 3.53 -26.19 -5.03
CA LEU A 77 2.53 -26.32 -6.08
C LEU A 77 2.21 -24.95 -6.68
N LEU A 78 2.41 -24.76 -7.99
CA LEU A 78 1.96 -23.54 -8.66
C LEU A 78 0.43 -23.46 -8.62
N LEU A 79 -0.10 -22.41 -8.01
CA LEU A 79 -1.54 -22.17 -7.94
C LEU A 79 -2.01 -21.29 -9.10
N PHE A 80 -1.31 -20.17 -9.34
CA PHE A 80 -1.74 -19.16 -10.30
C PHE A 80 -0.58 -18.26 -10.73
N THR A 81 -0.70 -17.70 -11.93
CA THR A 81 0.23 -16.74 -12.51
C THR A 81 -0.48 -15.42 -12.77
N CYS A 82 0.01 -14.35 -12.13
CA CYS A 82 -0.51 -13.00 -12.28
C CYS A 82 0.36 -12.18 -13.23
N ASP A 83 -0.24 -11.67 -14.29
CA ASP A 83 0.41 -10.75 -15.20
C ASP A 83 -0.40 -9.46 -15.31
N GLU A 84 0.03 -8.45 -14.56
CA GLU A 84 -0.54 -7.10 -14.58
C GLU A 84 0.49 -6.10 -15.14
N THR A 85 1.36 -6.57 -16.05
CA THR A 85 2.40 -5.78 -16.75
C THR A 85 1.80 -4.78 -17.74
N MET A 86 0.56 -4.99 -18.19
CA MET A 86 -0.13 -4.06 -19.07
C MET A 86 -0.87 -2.97 -18.27
N PRO A 87 -0.76 -1.68 -18.66
CA PRO A 87 -1.77 -0.71 -18.26
C PRO A 87 -3.12 -1.21 -18.79
N LYS A 88 -4.15 -1.20 -17.93
CA LYS A 88 -5.54 -1.55 -18.30
C LYS A 88 -5.84 -1.05 -19.71
N ALA A 89 -6.30 -1.95 -20.59
CA ALA A 89 -6.75 -1.60 -21.93
C ALA A 89 -7.65 -0.35 -21.90
N PRO A 90 -7.53 0.59 -22.85
CA PRO A 90 -8.40 1.75 -22.93
C PRO A 90 -9.80 1.28 -23.35
N GLY A 91 -10.63 0.91 -22.37
CA GLY A 91 -11.86 0.18 -22.68
C GLY A 91 -12.83 -0.06 -21.53
N THR A 92 -12.77 0.70 -20.44
CA THR A 92 -13.99 1.05 -19.71
C THR A 92 -13.78 2.43 -19.13
N ILE A 93 -14.22 3.45 -19.88
CA ILE A 93 -14.48 4.77 -19.33
C ILE A 93 -15.62 4.58 -18.32
N VAL A 94 -15.26 4.32 -17.07
CA VAL A 94 -16.03 4.88 -15.96
C VAL A 94 -15.41 6.23 -15.69
N ASP A 95 -16.00 7.25 -16.29
CA ASP A 95 -15.76 8.64 -15.94
C ASP A 95 -15.88 8.77 -14.41
N ASN A 96 -14.76 8.98 -13.74
CA ASN A 96 -14.68 9.19 -12.30
C ASN A 96 -13.47 10.10 -12.08
N SER A 97 -13.77 11.39 -12.11
CA SER A 97 -12.84 12.51 -12.30
C SER A 97 -11.80 12.63 -11.18
N ALA A 98 -10.76 11.78 -11.21
CA ALA A 98 -9.52 12.03 -10.49
C ALA A 98 -8.67 12.97 -11.37
N SER A 99 -8.39 14.18 -10.88
CA SER A 99 -7.59 15.14 -11.62
C SER A 99 -6.19 14.58 -11.92
N THR A 100 -5.85 14.54 -13.20
CA THR A 100 -4.51 14.18 -13.69
C THR A 100 -3.74 15.43 -14.06
N ASP A 101 -2.42 15.40 -13.92
CA ASP A 101 -1.54 16.45 -14.43
C ASP A 101 -1.43 16.37 -15.96
N GLN A 102 -0.61 17.26 -16.54
CA GLN A 102 -0.40 17.34 -17.99
C GLN A 102 0.21 16.06 -18.59
N GLU A 103 0.84 15.22 -17.76
CA GLU A 103 1.44 13.93 -18.13
C GLU A 103 0.51 12.74 -17.84
N GLY A 104 -0.74 12.99 -17.43
CA GLY A 104 -1.71 11.95 -17.11
C GLY A 104 -1.50 11.28 -15.74
N LYS A 105 -0.62 11.82 -14.89
CA LYS A 105 -0.35 11.27 -13.55
C LYS A 105 -1.37 11.78 -12.55
N HIS A 106 -1.77 10.92 -11.63
CA HIS A 106 -2.74 11.24 -10.59
C HIS A 106 -2.21 12.34 -9.65
N ILE A 107 -2.95 13.45 -9.54
CA ILE A 107 -2.61 14.54 -8.62
C ILE A 107 -3.07 14.18 -7.19
N PRO A 108 -2.14 14.04 -6.22
CA PRO A 108 -2.51 13.76 -4.83
C PRO A 108 -3.21 14.97 -4.20
N ARG A 109 -4.03 14.70 -3.17
CA ARG A 109 -4.68 15.78 -2.40
C ARG A 109 -3.63 16.66 -1.70
N PRO A 110 -3.85 17.98 -1.58
CA PRO A 110 -3.02 18.80 -0.73
C PRO A 110 -3.13 18.31 0.73
N PRO A 111 -2.00 18.20 1.46
CA PRO A 111 -2.01 17.71 2.83
C PRO A 111 -2.68 18.73 3.77
N ASN A 112 -3.58 18.24 4.64
CA ASN A 112 -4.16 19.06 5.70
C ASN A 112 -3.21 19.20 6.90
N SER A 113 -3.59 20.00 7.90
CA SER A 113 -2.73 20.31 9.06
C SER A 113 -2.31 19.07 9.85
N TRP A 114 -3.23 18.13 10.06
CA TRP A 114 -2.96 16.87 10.72
C TRP A 114 -2.00 15.98 9.93
N ILE A 115 -2.14 15.90 8.60
CA ILE A 115 -1.23 15.13 7.74
C ILE A 115 0.18 15.71 7.81
N LEU A 116 0.33 17.03 7.77
CA LEU A 116 1.63 17.70 7.90
C LEU A 116 2.27 17.46 9.27
N PHE A 117 1.48 17.62 10.35
CA PHE A 117 1.94 17.35 11.71
C PHE A 117 2.41 15.89 11.86
N ARG A 118 1.60 14.93 11.38
CA ARG A 118 1.95 13.51 11.42
C ARG A 118 3.23 13.23 10.66
N GLN A 119 3.42 13.79 9.48
CA GLN A 119 4.65 13.61 8.71
C GLN A 119 5.88 14.11 9.46
N ALA A 120 5.78 15.25 10.15
CA ALA A 120 6.87 15.77 10.97
C ALA A 120 7.16 14.86 12.17
N LYS A 121 6.13 14.53 12.97
CA LYS A 121 6.28 13.71 14.17
C LYS A 121 6.65 12.26 13.88
N SER A 122 6.14 11.66 12.79
CA SER A 122 6.56 10.32 12.38
C SER A 122 8.05 10.25 12.09
N LYS A 123 8.67 11.29 11.50
CA LYS A 123 10.12 11.30 11.26
C LYS A 123 10.91 11.32 12.56
N GLU A 124 10.45 12.06 13.56
CA GLU A 124 11.05 12.08 14.91
C GLU A 124 10.92 10.70 15.57
N LEU A 125 9.70 10.13 15.57
CA LEU A 125 9.39 8.88 16.26
C LEU A 125 9.97 7.63 15.59
N ILE A 126 10.20 7.61 14.28
CA ILE A 126 10.84 6.47 13.60
C ILE A 126 12.29 6.31 14.09
N ASN A 127 12.98 7.41 14.39
CA ASN A 127 14.34 7.35 14.92
C ASN A 127 14.36 6.81 16.36
N GLU A 128 13.33 7.13 17.15
CA GLU A 128 13.20 6.67 18.54
C GLU A 128 12.64 5.24 18.63
N TYR A 129 11.72 4.88 17.75
CA TYR A 129 11.03 3.60 17.69
C TYR A 129 11.16 2.94 16.31
N PRO A 130 12.36 2.46 15.93
CA PRO A 130 12.62 1.92 14.58
C PRO A 130 11.83 0.64 14.26
N ARG A 131 11.25 -0.02 15.27
CA ARG A 131 10.40 -1.22 15.12
C ARG A 131 8.91 -0.93 15.23
N ALA A 132 8.51 0.31 15.50
CA ALA A 132 7.11 0.66 15.62
C ALA A 132 6.42 0.66 14.26
N THR A 133 5.23 0.09 14.21
CA THR A 133 4.37 0.08 13.03
C THR A 133 3.76 1.47 12.80
N ALA A 134 3.35 1.74 11.55
CA ALA A 134 2.66 2.97 11.21
C ALA A 134 1.35 3.19 12.01
N SER A 135 0.70 2.10 12.44
CA SER A 135 -0.52 2.14 13.28
C SER A 135 -0.19 2.65 14.69
N GLU A 136 0.84 2.09 15.31
CA GLU A 136 1.31 2.48 16.64
C GLU A 136 1.78 3.94 16.64
N LEU A 137 2.58 4.33 15.64
CA LEU A 137 3.00 5.72 15.47
C LEU A 137 1.80 6.67 15.29
N SER A 138 0.78 6.26 14.53
CA SER A 138 -0.43 7.08 14.35
C SER A 138 -1.19 7.28 15.65
N THR A 139 -1.27 6.24 16.49
CA THR A 139 -1.90 6.32 17.81
C THR A 139 -1.17 7.32 18.72
N ILE A 140 0.15 7.24 18.79
CA ILE A 140 0.98 8.16 19.60
C ILE A 140 0.82 9.59 19.11
N ILE A 141 0.97 9.83 17.80
CA ILE A 141 0.87 11.17 17.21
C ILE A 141 -0.53 11.73 17.41
N SER A 142 -1.58 10.89 17.38
CA SER A 142 -2.97 11.36 17.58
C SER A 142 -3.16 11.91 18.98
N LYS A 143 -2.52 11.28 19.96
CA LYS A 143 -2.46 11.80 21.33
C LYS A 143 -1.67 13.12 21.38
N MET A 144 -0.49 13.17 20.77
CA MET A 144 0.32 14.40 20.71
C MET A 144 -0.44 15.58 20.10
N TRP A 145 -1.21 15.37 19.04
CA TRP A 145 -2.00 16.44 18.43
C TRP A 145 -3.14 16.93 19.31
N ARG A 146 -3.77 16.04 20.09
CA ARG A 146 -4.78 16.41 21.09
C ARG A 146 -4.19 17.21 22.24
N GLU A 147 -2.92 17.01 22.54
CA GLU A 147 -2.17 17.70 23.61
C GLU A 147 -1.40 18.93 23.09
N ALA A 148 -1.24 19.07 21.76
CA ALA A 148 -0.53 20.17 21.12
C ALA A 148 -1.13 21.53 21.50
N SER A 149 -0.25 22.51 21.69
CA SER A 149 -0.66 23.86 22.08
C SER A 149 -1.48 24.53 20.96
N PRO A 150 -2.32 25.53 21.29
CA PRO A 150 -3.05 26.30 20.28
C PRO A 150 -2.11 26.91 19.22
N GLU A 151 -0.95 27.40 19.62
CA GLU A 151 0.05 28.02 18.76
C GLU A 151 0.66 26.98 17.80
N GLU A 152 1.00 25.78 18.30
CA GLU A 152 1.52 24.71 17.47
C GLU A 152 0.46 24.27 16.45
N ARG A 153 -0.79 24.06 16.88
CA ARG A 153 -1.88 23.73 15.95
C ARG A 153 -2.06 24.81 14.90
N GLN A 154 -2.03 26.08 15.29
CA GLN A 154 -2.16 27.22 14.38
C GLN A 154 -1.06 27.21 13.31
N PHE A 155 0.18 26.97 13.69
CA PHE A 155 1.31 26.83 12.77
C PHE A 155 1.07 25.76 11.69
N TRP A 156 0.48 24.61 12.05
CA TRP A 156 0.14 23.54 11.10
C TRP A 156 -1.08 23.87 10.25
N TYR A 157 -2.06 24.61 10.79
CA TYR A 157 -3.17 25.15 10.01
C TYR A 157 -2.71 26.14 8.95
N ASP A 158 -1.82 27.07 9.30
CA ASP A 158 -1.28 28.06 8.37
C ASP A 158 -0.48 27.38 7.25
N ARG A 159 0.33 26.37 7.59
CA ARG A 159 1.03 25.56 6.57
C ARG A 159 0.08 24.79 5.66
N ALA A 160 -0.98 24.20 6.20
CA ALA A 160 -1.96 23.50 5.39
C ALA A 160 -2.68 24.44 4.43
N LYS A 161 -3.00 25.66 4.88
CA LYS A 161 -3.57 26.71 4.04
C LYS A 161 -2.62 27.11 2.90
N GLU A 162 -1.32 27.22 3.20
CA GLU A 162 -0.32 27.51 2.17
C GLU A 162 -0.15 26.36 1.17
N GLN A 163 -0.14 25.10 1.63
CA GLN A 163 -0.09 23.95 0.74
C GLN A 163 -1.32 23.87 -0.18
N ASP A 164 -2.52 24.15 0.36
CA ASP A 164 -3.74 24.24 -0.45
C ASP A 164 -3.68 25.38 -1.48
N ARG A 165 -3.14 26.55 -1.10
CA ARG A 165 -2.93 27.69 -2.01
C ARG A 165 -1.98 27.31 -3.16
N LEU A 166 -0.79 26.79 -2.84
CA LEU A 166 0.19 26.36 -3.83
C LEU A 166 -0.37 25.26 -4.74
N HIS A 167 -1.12 24.31 -4.19
CA HIS A 167 -1.74 23.25 -4.97
C HIS A 167 -2.76 23.79 -5.97
N LYS A 168 -3.57 24.79 -5.57
CA LYS A 168 -4.53 25.44 -6.47
C LYS A 168 -3.85 26.23 -7.59
N GLU A 169 -2.70 26.84 -7.31
CA GLU A 169 -1.89 27.53 -8.30
C GLU A 169 -1.22 26.57 -9.29
N MET A 170 -0.66 25.46 -8.80
CA MET A 170 0.01 24.45 -9.63
C MET A 170 -0.97 23.63 -10.48
N TYR A 171 -2.18 23.39 -9.97
CA TYR A 171 -3.19 22.55 -10.62
C TYR A 171 -4.51 23.32 -10.80
N PRO A 172 -4.53 24.34 -11.68
CA PRO A 172 -5.75 25.07 -12.00
C PRO A 172 -6.75 24.11 -12.67
N GLY A 173 -7.84 23.79 -11.98
CA GLY A 173 -8.83 22.81 -12.43
C GLY A 173 -8.86 21.49 -11.62
N TYR A 174 -8.01 21.35 -10.61
CA TYR A 174 -8.12 20.23 -9.67
C TYR A 174 -9.50 20.16 -9.01
N LYS A 175 -10.12 18.97 -9.04
CA LYS A 175 -11.37 18.66 -8.36
C LYS A 175 -11.23 17.35 -7.60
N PHE A 176 -11.58 17.39 -6.32
CA PHE A 176 -11.64 16.20 -5.50
C PHE A 176 -12.94 15.44 -5.79
N THR A 177 -12.82 14.20 -6.24
CA THR A 177 -13.94 13.26 -6.34
C THR A 177 -13.73 12.08 -5.39
N ILE A 178 -14.78 11.76 -4.64
CA ILE A 178 -14.80 10.57 -3.80
C ILE A 178 -15.15 9.39 -4.69
N ARG A 179 -14.30 8.36 -4.71
CA ARG A 179 -14.65 7.08 -5.33
C ARG A 179 -15.83 6.49 -4.55
N LYS A 180 -17.01 6.42 -5.18
CA LYS A 180 -18.15 5.67 -4.62
C LYS A 180 -17.77 4.20 -4.63
N SER A 181 -17.27 3.67 -3.51
CA SER A 181 -17.22 2.23 -3.31
C SER A 181 -18.65 1.73 -3.27
N SER A 182 -19.03 0.84 -4.18
CA SER A 182 -20.28 0.07 -4.09
C SER A 182 -20.41 -0.50 -2.68
N GLN A 183 -21.40 -0.03 -1.92
CA GLN A 183 -21.64 -0.46 -0.54
C GLN A 183 -21.89 -1.98 -0.56
N LYS A 184 -20.95 -2.78 -0.04
CA LYS A 184 -21.35 -4.04 0.62
C LYS A 184 -21.89 -3.64 1.98
N GLU A 185 -23.20 -3.79 2.12
CA GLU A 185 -23.96 -3.58 3.35
C GLU A 185 -23.21 -4.23 4.53
N ARG A 186 -22.80 -3.40 5.49
CA ARG A 186 -22.43 -3.89 6.83
C ARG A 186 -23.74 -4.11 7.58
N THR A 187 -24.32 -5.30 7.44
CA THR A 187 -25.41 -5.77 8.29
C THR A 187 -24.93 -5.74 9.74
N HIS A 188 -25.40 -4.76 10.50
CA HIS A 188 -25.34 -4.81 11.95
C HIS A 188 -26.52 -5.68 12.40
N GLY A 189 -26.22 -6.94 12.72
CA GLY A 189 -27.17 -7.81 13.41
C GLY A 189 -27.41 -7.24 14.80
N SER A 190 -28.66 -6.88 15.06
CA SER A 190 -29.18 -6.58 16.39
C SER A 190 -29.98 -7.77 16.91
#